data_AF-A0A6P1YP00-F1
#
_entry.id   AF-A0A6P1YP00-F1
#
_cell.length_a   1.000
_cell.length_b   1.000
_cell.length_c   1.000
_cell.angle_alpha   90.00
_cell.angle_beta   90.00
_cell.angle_gamma   90.00
#
_symmetry.space_group_name_H-M   'P 1'
#
loop_
_entity.id
_entity.type
_entity.pdbx_description
1 polymer ?
#
loop_
_entity_poly.entity_id
_entity_poly.type
_entity_poly.pdbx_seq_one_letter_code
_entity_poly.pdbx_strand_id
1 'polypeptide(L)' 'MWAIVMVALHVLTGPQIRVITKPADVQHVYASEEACQAVLKADLPGKLQGETAQQYEDGYRRYVCVRIRDTEHLKLDE' A
#
# COMPACT_ATOMS: atom_id res chain seq x y z
N MET A 1 -1.84 11.91 7.24
CA MET A 1 -2.49 10.67 6.79
C MET A 1 -1.48 9.76 6.09
N TRP A 2 -1.80 8.47 6.00
CA TRP A 2 -0.93 7.41 5.51
C TRP A 2 -1.68 6.50 4.53
N ALA A 3 -0.99 5.98 3.52
CA ALA A 3 -1.52 5.01 2.57
C ALA A 3 -0.61 3.79 2.46
N ILE A 4 -1.21 2.66 2.03
CA ILE A 4 -0.45 1.45 1.72
C ILE A 4 -0.02 1.50 0.26
N VAL A 5 1.27 1.32 0.05
CA VAL A 5 1.88 1.25 -1.27
C VAL A 5 2.52 -0.12 -1.44
N MET A 6 2.29 -0.74 -2.59
CA MET A 6 3.02 -1.91 -3.05
C MET A 6 4.20 -1.45 -3.87
N VAL A 7 5.37 -2.00 -3.56
CA VAL A 7 6.61 -1.85 -4.31
C VAL A 7 7.03 -3.22 -4.78
N ALA A 8 7.17 -3.39 -6.10
CA ALA A 8 7.73 -4.58 -6.70
C ALA A 8 9.00 -4.19 -7.46
N LEU A 9 10.11 -4.88 -7.20
CA LEU A 9 11.38 -4.62 -7.87
C LEU A 9 11.59 -5.64 -8.98
N HIS A 10 11.73 -5.14 -10.21
CA HIS A 10 12.06 -5.95 -11.37
C HIS A 10 13.35 -5.42 -11.99
N VAL A 11 14.28 -6.31 -12.33
CA VAL A 11 15.62 -5.94 -12.85
C VAL A 11 15.53 -5.14 -14.15
N LEU A 12 14.59 -5.48 -15.04
CA LEU A 12 14.50 -4.87 -16.37
C LEU A 12 13.61 -3.62 -16.42
N THR A 13 12.55 -3.58 -15.60
CA THR A 13 11.57 -2.48 -15.63
C THR A 13 11.73 -1.49 -14.48
N GLY A 14 12.69 -1.73 -13.59
CA GLY A 14 12.85 -0.95 -12.36
C GLY A 14 11.73 -1.19 -11.33
N PRO A 15 11.64 -0.33 -10.31
CA PRO A 15 10.63 -0.45 -9.27
C PRO A 15 9.25 -0.07 -9.83
N GLN A 16 8.30 -0.99 -9.68
CA GLN A 16 6.88 -0.71 -9.88
C GLN A 16 6.25 -0.33 -8.55
N ILE A 17 5.62 0.84 -8.51
CA ILE A 17 4.99 1.38 -7.32
C ILE A 17 3.51 1.56 -7.60
N ARG A 18 2.64 0.97 -6.76
CA ARG A 18 1.19 1.18 -6.84
C ARG A 18 0.60 1.44 -5.46
N VAL A 19 -0.23 2.47 -5.37
CA VAL A 19 -1.08 2.70 -4.19
C VAL A 19 -2.15 1.61 -4.17
N ILE A 20 -2.21 0.86 -3.08
CA ILE A 20 -3.15 -0.27 -2.91
C ILE A 20 -4.46 0.20 -2.28
N THR A 21 -4.42 1.33 -1.59
CA THR A 21 -5.60 2.08 -1.16
C THR A 21 -6.48 2.37 -2.39
N LYS A 22 -7.62 1.70 -2.53
CA LYS A 22 -8.48 1.85 -3.72
C LYS A 22 -9.10 3.26 -3.76
N PRO A 23 -9.12 3.94 -4.93
CA PRO A 23 -9.69 5.29 -5.06
C PRO A 23 -11.21 5.37 -4.90
N ALA A 24 -11.94 4.25 -4.92
CA ALA A 24 -13.40 4.24 -4.69
C ALA A 24 -13.79 4.38 -3.21
N ASP A 25 -12.85 4.18 -2.28
CA ASP A 25 -13.10 4.25 -0.85
C ASP A 25 -12.05 5.16 -0.20
N VAL A 26 -12.44 6.42 0.00
CA VAL A 26 -11.70 7.40 0.81
C VAL A 26 -11.51 6.94 2.27
N GLN A 27 -12.12 5.81 2.64
CA GLN A 27 -12.03 5.16 3.95
C GLN A 27 -10.72 4.40 4.19
N HIS A 28 -9.81 4.27 3.21
CA HIS A 28 -8.60 3.45 3.39
C HIS A 28 -7.32 4.28 3.58
N VAL A 29 -7.48 5.58 3.81
CA VAL A 29 -6.38 6.45 4.26
C VAL A 29 -6.33 6.42 5.79
N TYR A 30 -5.17 6.13 6.34
CA TYR A 30 -5.00 5.95 7.78
C TYR A 30 -4.56 7.25 8.46
N ALA A 31 -5.13 7.54 9.63
CA ALA A 31 -4.79 8.74 10.39
C ALA A 31 -3.35 8.71 10.92
N SER A 32 -2.87 7.54 11.33
CA SER A 32 -1.52 7.32 11.88
C SER A 32 -0.75 6.23 11.13
N GLU A 33 0.57 6.19 11.33
CA GLU A 33 1.42 5.17 10.74
C GLU A 33 1.09 3.79 11.31
N GLU A 34 0.85 3.73 12.62
CA GLU A 34 0.56 2.51 13.37
C GLU A 34 -0.73 1.86 12.87
N ALA A 35 -1.77 2.67 12.62
CA ALA A 35 -3.03 2.19 12.05
C ALA A 35 -2.83 1.59 10.65
N CYS A 36 -2.00 2.22 9.81
CA CYS A 36 -1.66 1.69 8.50
C CYS A 36 -0.88 0.36 8.61
N GLN A 37 0.12 0.31 9.50
CA GLN A 37 0.94 -0.89 9.70
C GLN A 37 0.14 -2.05 10.31
N ALA A 38 -0.84 -1.77 11.17
CA ALA A 38 -1.71 -2.78 11.75
C ALA A 38 -2.51 -3.52 10.67
N VAL A 39 -3.06 -2.78 9.69
CA VAL A 39 -3.77 -3.39 8.55
C VAL A 39 -2.82 -4.20 7.68
N LEU A 40 -1.62 -3.71 7.39
CA LEU A 40 -0.61 -4.49 6.66
C LEU A 40 -0.32 -5.84 7.33
N LYS A 41 -0.19 -5.86 8.66
CA LYS A 41 0.10 -7.09 9.40
C LYS A 41 -1.10 -8.05 9.46
N ALA A 42 -2.30 -7.51 9.60
CA ALA A 42 -3.52 -8.32 9.75
C ALA A 42 -4.01 -8.90 8.41
N ASP A 43 -4.04 -8.08 7.37
CA ASP A 43 -4.78 -8.40 6.14
C ASP A 43 -3.88 -8.94 5.03
N LEU A 44 -2.61 -8.52 4.99
CA LEU A 44 -1.78 -8.74 3.82
C LEU A 44 -1.41 -10.23 3.63
N PRO A 45 -0.92 -10.97 4.64
CA PRO A 45 -0.52 -12.37 4.44
C PRO A 45 -1.65 -13.27 3.95
N GLY A 46 -2.89 -13.03 4.39
CA GLY A 46 -4.05 -13.83 4.00
C GLY A 46 -4.68 -13.46 2.66
N LYS A 47 -4.33 -12.31 2.07
CA LYS A 47 -4.88 -11.83 0.79
C LYS A 47 -3.98 -12.10 -0.41
N LEU A 48 -2.72 -12.48 -0.18
CA LEU A 48 -1.79 -12.84 -1.25
C LEU A 48 -2.04 -14.27 -1.71
N GLN A 49 -2.05 -14.48 -3.03
CA GLN A 49 -2.23 -15.80 -3.63
C GLN A 49 -1.33 -15.98 -4.85
N GLY A 50 -1.00 -17.25 -5.13
CA GLY A 50 -0.20 -17.63 -6.29
C GLY A 50 1.12 -16.87 -6.38
N GLU A 51 1.41 -16.33 -7.56
CA GLU A 51 2.66 -15.61 -7.85
C GLU A 51 2.91 -14.43 -6.90
N THR A 52 1.86 -13.72 -6.47
CA THR A 52 2.03 -12.55 -5.59
C THR A 52 2.45 -12.91 -4.17
N ALA A 53 2.04 -14.09 -3.68
CA ALA A 53 2.48 -14.61 -2.39
C ALA A 53 3.96 -14.99 -2.46
N GLN A 54 4.36 -15.69 -3.52
CA GLN A 54 5.75 -16.10 -3.72
C GLN A 54 6.68 -14.89 -3.91
N GLN A 55 6.28 -13.88 -4.70
CA GLN A 55 7.04 -12.63 -4.83
C GLN A 55 7.22 -11.90 -3.50
N TYR A 56 6.26 -12.01 -2.58
CA TYR A 56 6.35 -11.40 -1.26
C TYR A 56 7.28 -12.17 -0.32
N GLU A 57 7.19 -13.50 -0.31
CA GLU A 57 8.09 -14.42 0.38
C GLU A 57 9.55 -14.21 -0.06
N ASP A 58 9.79 -14.18 -1.37
CA ASP A 58 11.11 -13.97 -1.99
C ASP A 58 11.63 -12.53 -1.83
N GLY A 59 10.78 -11.61 -1.36
CA GLY A 59 11.13 -10.23 -1.06
C GLY A 59 11.17 -9.28 -2.27
N TYR A 60 10.80 -9.75 -3.46
CA TYR A 60 10.67 -8.91 -4.67
C TYR A 60 9.48 -7.97 -4.60
N ARG A 61 8.47 -8.31 -3.80
CA ARG A 61 7.27 -7.51 -3.56
C ARG A 61 7.18 -7.15 -2.08
N ARG A 62 7.03 -5.87 -1.78
CA ARG A 62 6.84 -5.36 -0.43
C ARG A 62 5.65 -4.41 -0.38
N TYR A 63 5.07 -4.31 0.80
CA TYR A 63 3.99 -3.39 1.08
C TYR A 63 4.40 -2.51 2.24
N VAL A 64 4.25 -1.21 2.06
CA VAL A 64 4.78 -0.22 3.00
C VAL A 64 3.74 0.88 3.24
N CYS A 65 3.75 1.41 4.46
CA CYS A 65 3.00 2.60 4.81
C CYS A 65 3.79 3.83 4.39
N VAL A 66 3.17 4.68 3.59
CA VAL A 66 3.80 5.91 3.09
C VAL A 66 2.96 7.09 3.52
N ARG A 67 3.62 8.11 4.07
CA ARG A 67 2.98 9.36 4.46
C ARG A 67 2.52 10.10 3.22
N ILE A 68 1.25 10.51 3.20
CA ILE A 68 0.71 11.36 2.15
C ILE A 68 1.13 12.79 2.43
N ARG A 69 1.72 13.44 1.42
CA ARG A 69 2.01 14.88 1.44
C ARG A 69 0.73 15.61 1.00
N ASP A 70 0.36 16.67 1.70
CA ASP A 70 -0.80 17.52 1.42
C ASP A 70 -2.19 16.88 1.52
N THR A 71 -2.64 16.67 2.75
CA THR A 71 -4.08 16.45 3.00
C THR A 71 -4.88 17.74 3.16
N GLU A 72 -4.21 18.90 3.10
CA GLU A 72 -4.85 20.22 3.22
C GLU A 72 -5.56 20.65 1.91
N HIS A 73 -5.19 20.06 0.77
CA HIS A 73 -5.78 20.35 -0.54
C HIS A 73 -6.76 19.29 -1.07
N LEU A 74 -6.90 18.16 -0.38
CA LEU A 74 -7.91 17.14 -0.68
C LEU A 74 -9.24 17.55 -0.04
N LYS A 75 -9.83 18.66 -0.51
CA LYS A 75 -11.29 18.77 -0.47
C LYS A 75 -11.78 17.71 -1.46
N LEU A 76 -12.36 16.64 -0.93
CA LEU A 76 -13.21 15.78 -1.73
C LEU A 76 -14.28 16.71 -2.31
N ASP A 77 -14.25 16.92 -3.63
CA ASP A 77 -15.38 17.52 -4.31
C ASP A 77 -16.65 16.73 -3.92
N GLU A 78 -17.67 17.50 -3.58
CA GLU A 78 -18.91 17.24 -2.83
C GLU A 78 -19.62 15.89 -3.03
#